data_AF-A0A924RUB7-F1
#
_entry.id   AF-A0A924RUB7-F1
#
_cell.length_a   1.000
_cell.length_b   1.000
_cell.length_c   1.000
_cell.angle_alpha   90.00
_cell.angle_beta   90.00
_cell.angle_gamma   90.00
#
_symmetry.space_group_name_H-M   'P 1'
#
loop_
_entity.id
_entity.type
_entity.pdbx_description
1 polymer ?
#
loop_
_entity_poly.entity_id
_entity_poly.type
_entity_poly.pdbx_seq_one_letter_code
_entity_poly.pdbx_strand_id
1 'polypeptide(L)' 'MCAKSFSKIVEPNYSKIKRAIFGLAENPRPNGYKKLKGRDGYRIRVADYRIIYEIFDDILTIDVIDLGHRKDIYK' A
#
# COMPACT_ATOMS: atom_id res chain seq x y z
N MET A 1 -15.36 -9.53 4.16
CA MET A 1 -14.34 -10.56 4.50
C MET A 1 -13.44 -10.68 3.27
N CYS A 2 -12.12 -10.54 3.26
CA CYS A 2 -11.08 -10.60 4.29
C CYS A 2 -9.91 -9.70 3.82
N ALA A 3 -9.29 -8.95 4.72
CA ALA A 3 -7.95 -8.39 4.49
C ALA A 3 -7.06 -8.79 5.68
N LYS A 4 -6.66 -10.06 5.70
CA LYS A 4 -5.56 -10.54 6.54
C LYS A 4 -4.27 -10.01 5.93
N SER A 5 -3.60 -9.06 6.57
CA SER A 5 -2.12 -8.92 6.63
C SER A 5 -1.66 -7.65 7.39
N PHE A 6 -2.27 -7.27 8.51
CA PHE A 6 -1.78 -6.15 9.34
C PHE A 6 -1.04 -6.58 10.61
N SER A 7 -0.93 -7.88 10.88
CA SER A 7 -0.57 -8.43 12.20
C SER A 7 0.89 -8.23 12.66
N LYS A 8 1.76 -7.55 11.87
CA LYS A 8 3.21 -7.47 12.14
C LYS A 8 3.80 -6.04 12.08
N ILE A 9 2.98 -5.00 11.99
CA ILE A 9 3.50 -3.63 11.90
C ILE A 9 3.51 -2.98 13.28
N VAL A 10 4.71 -2.64 13.77
CA VAL A 10 4.91 -1.95 15.06
C VAL A 10 4.78 -0.43 14.87
N GLU A 11 4.32 0.28 15.89
CA GLU A 11 4.36 1.74 15.91
C GLU A 11 5.82 2.26 15.82
N PRO A 12 6.07 3.42 15.19
CA PRO A 12 5.12 4.41 14.66
C PRO A 12 4.64 4.13 13.22
N ASN A 13 5.03 2.99 12.64
CA ASN A 13 4.79 2.71 11.22
C ASN A 13 3.33 2.35 10.94
N TYR A 14 2.67 1.66 11.89
CA TYR A 14 1.25 1.33 11.78
C TYR A 14 0.38 2.58 11.63
N SER A 15 0.56 3.58 12.49
CA SER A 15 -0.19 4.84 12.42
C SER A 15 0.03 5.59 11.10
N LYS A 16 1.26 5.60 10.56
CA LYS A 16 1.57 6.23 9.26
C LYS A 16 0.88 5.53 8.09
N ILE A 17 0.93 4.20 8.06
CA ILE A 17 0.29 3.39 7.01
C ILE A 17 -1.22 3.54 7.10
N LYS A 18 -1.79 3.47 8.31
CA LYS A 18 -3.21 3.69 8.55
C LYS A 18 -3.66 5.05 7.99
N ARG A 19 -2.97 6.14 8.34
CA ARG A 19 -3.27 7.48 7.81
C ARG A 19 -3.20 7.53 6.29
N ALA A 20 -2.18 6.92 5.68
CA ALA A 20 -2.06 6.87 4.23
C ALA A 20 -3.21 6.10 3.56
N ILE A 21 -3.63 4.97 4.15
CA ILE A 21 -4.76 4.17 3.69
C ILE A 21 -6.07 4.97 3.75
N PHE A 22 -6.35 5.62 4.87
CA PHE A 22 -7.55 6.46 4.98
C PHE A 22 -7.52 7.62 3.97
N GLY A 23 -6.35 8.23 3.73
CA GLY A 23 -6.20 9.24 2.70
C GLY A 23 -6.44 8.73 1.28
N LEU A 24 -6.20 7.44 0.99
CA LEU A 24 -6.50 6.84 -0.31
C LEU A 24 -8.00 6.70 -0.57
N ALA A 25 -8.83 6.62 0.49
CA ALA A 25 -10.28 6.59 0.33
C ALA A 25 -10.83 7.95 -0.10
N GLU A 26 -10.25 9.05 0.41
CA GLU A 26 -10.64 10.41 0.02
C GLU A 26 -10.01 10.85 -1.30
N ASN A 27 -8.73 10.55 -1.50
CA ASN A 27 -8.00 10.82 -2.73
C ASN A 27 -7.23 9.56 -3.18
N PRO A 28 -7.80 8.77 -4.10
CA PRO A 28 -7.17 7.56 -4.62
C PRO A 28 -5.88 7.81 -5.40
N ARG A 29 -5.53 9.06 -5.72
CA ARG A 29 -4.30 9.42 -6.47
C ARG A 29 -3.53 10.54 -5.75
N PRO A 30 -2.97 10.26 -4.55
CA PRO A 30 -2.25 11.26 -3.77
C PRO A 30 -0.88 11.54 -4.40
N ASN A 31 -0.33 12.73 -4.15
CA ASN A 31 0.99 13.11 -4.66
C ASN A 31 2.08 12.07 -4.30
N GLY A 32 2.86 11.65 -5.31
CA GLY A 32 3.87 10.60 -5.17
C GLY A 32 3.40 9.18 -5.51
N TYR A 33 2.13 9.01 -5.91
CA TYR A 33 1.65 7.77 -6.50
C TYR A 33 2.38 7.44 -7.82
N LYS A 34 2.63 6.16 -8.05
CA LYS A 34 3.15 5.64 -9.32
C LYS A 34 2.29 4.50 -9.81
N LYS A 35 1.89 4.52 -11.08
CA LYS A 35 1.24 3.37 -11.73
C LYS A 35 2.24 2.21 -11.82
N LEU A 36 1.79 0.99 -11.53
CA LEU A 36 2.57 -0.22 -11.74
C LEU A 36 2.70 -0.50 -13.24
N LYS A 37 3.83 -1.10 -13.64
CA LYS A 37 4.04 -1.55 -15.02
C LYS A 37 3.49 -2.99 -15.14
N GLY A 38 2.67 -3.25 -16.15
CA GLY A 38 2.17 -4.60 -16.46
C GLY A 38 0.90 -5.03 -15.75
N ARG A 39 0.30 -4.17 -14.89
CA ARG A 39 -1.03 -4.37 -14.31
C ARG A 39 -1.70 -3.05 -13.97
N ASP A 40 -3.02 -3.07 -13.88
CA ASP A 40 -3.78 -1.92 -13.40
C ASP A 40 -3.73 -1.84 -11.88
N GLY A 41 -2.78 -1.04 -11.41
CA GLY A 41 -2.57 -0.78 -10.00
C GLY A 41 -1.62 0.36 -9.78
N TYR A 42 -1.64 0.89 -8.58
CA TYR A 42 -0.83 2.02 -8.16
C TYR A 42 -0.01 1.65 -6.94
N ARG A 43 1.02 2.44 -6.69
CA ARG A 43 1.91 2.27 -5.55
C ARG A 43 2.27 3.60 -4.93
N ILE A 44 2.19 3.67 -3.61
CA ILE A 44 2.74 4.76 -2.80
C ILE A 44 3.78 4.21 -1.82
N ARG A 45 4.74 5.07 -1.44
CA ARG A 45 5.76 4.74 -0.42
C ARG A 45 5.40 5.44 0.87
N VAL A 46 5.32 4.69 1.96
CA VAL A 46 5.03 5.21 3.29
C VAL A 46 6.11 4.70 4.23
N ALA A 47 7.06 5.58 4.58
CA ALA A 47 8.30 5.21 5.26
C ALA A 47 9.01 4.04 4.51
N ASP A 48 9.20 2.91 5.18
CA ASP A 48 9.88 1.74 4.62
C ASP A 48 8.94 0.82 3.82
N TYR A 49 7.63 1.00 3.97
CA TYR A 49 6.59 0.17 3.36
C TYR A 49 6.20 0.70 1.98
N ARG A 50 5.76 -0.21 1.11
CA ARG A 50 5.08 0.15 -0.14
C ARG A 50 3.65 -0.34 -0.09
N ILE A 51 2.73 0.58 -0.26
CA ILE A 51 1.30 0.28 -0.35
C ILE A 51 1.00 0.18 -1.84
N ILE A 52 0.62 -1.01 -2.27
CA ILE A 52 0.07 -1.26 -3.60
C ILE A 52 -1.45 -1.22 -3.45
N TYR A 53 -2.14 -0.58 -4.39
CA TYR A 53 -3.58 -0.56 -4.38
C TYR A 53 -4.14 -0.54 -5.80
N GLU A 54 -5.32 -1.10 -5.95
CA GLU A 54 -6.04 -1.23 -7.20
C GLU A 54 -7.47 -0.70 -6.96
N ILE A 55 -8.00 0.01 -7.94
CA ILE A 55 -9.32 0.65 -7.86
C ILE A 55 -10.21 -0.11 -8.85
N PHE A 56 -11.18 -0.86 -8.34
CA PHE A 56 -12.09 -1.68 -9.13
C PHE A 56 -13.52 -1.21 -8.95
N ASP A 57 -14.03 -0.42 -9.92
CA ASP A 57 -15.43 0.06 -10.09
C ASP A 57 -16.12 0.76 -8.89
N ASP A 58 -15.56 0.70 -7.67
CA ASP A 58 -15.87 1.41 -6.42
C ASP A 58 -15.20 0.71 -5.21
N ILE A 59 -14.57 -0.44 -5.42
CA ILE A 59 -13.82 -1.20 -4.42
C ILE A 59 -12.34 -0.82 -4.51
N LEU A 60 -11.81 -0.28 -3.41
CA LEU A 60 -10.38 -0.03 -3.26
C LEU A 60 -9.73 -1.25 -2.58
N THR A 61 -8.98 -2.04 -3.36
CA THR A 61 -8.19 -3.15 -2.83
C THR A 61 -6.79 -2.65 -2.50
N ILE A 62 -6.34 -2.84 -1.25
CA ILE A 62 -5.06 -2.32 -0.76
C ILE A 62 -4.20 -3.46 -0.21
N ASP A 63 -3.04 -3.64 -0.83
CA ASP A 63 -1.98 -4.55 -0.41
C ASP A 63 -0.81 -3.76 0.17
N VAL A 64 -0.60 -3.88 1.49
CA VAL A 64 0.58 -3.30 2.15
C VAL A 64 1.71 -4.31 2.10
N ILE A 65 2.71 -4.03 1.24
CA ILE A 65 3.90 -4.86 1.10
C ILE A 65 5.04 -4.22 1.89
N ASP A 66 5.55 -4.95 2.88
CA ASP A 66 6.80 -4.62 3.53
C ASP A 66 7.95 -4.94 2.58
N LEU A 67 8.79 -3.94 2.31
CA LEU A 67 10.07 -4.18 1.68
C LEU A 67 11.10 -4.35 2.77
N GLY A 68 11.15 -5.58 3.29
CA GLY A 68 12.37 -6.09 3.91
C GLY A 68 13.55 -5.69 3.04
N HIS A 69 14.42 -4.86 3.62
CA HIS A 69 15.69 -4.33 3.12
C HIS A 69 16.20 -5.00 1.82
N ARG A 70 15.69 -4.59 0.65
CA ARG A 70 16.22 -4.88 -0.70
C ARG A 70 16.56 -6.35 -1.08
N LYS A 71 16.30 -7.38 -0.25
CA LYS A 71 16.91 -8.72 -0.44
C LYS A 71 16.00 -9.84 -0.92
N ASP A 72 14.67 -9.69 -0.92
CA ASP A 72 13.77 -10.84 -1.19
C ASP A 72 12.71 -10.61 -2.29
N ILE A 73 12.91 -9.66 -3.21
CA ILE A 73 11.94 -9.40 -4.30
C ILE A 73 12.24 -10.13 -5.61
N TYR A 74 13.28 -10.96 -5.65
CA TYR A 74 13.51 -11.86 -6.78
C TYR A 74 13.80 -13.27 -6.29
N LYS A 75 12.73 -14.04 -6.05
CA LYS A 75 12.68 -15.48 -6.30
C LYS A 75 11.36 -15.81 -6.94
#